data_AF-A0A1F2W949-F1
#
_entry.id   AF-A0A1F2W949-F1
#
_cell.length_a   1.000
_cell.length_b   1.000
_cell.length_c   1.000
_cell.angle_alpha   90.00
_cell.angle_beta   90.00
_cell.angle_gamma   90.00
#
_symmetry.space_group_name_H-M   'P 1'
#
loop_
_entity.id
_entity.type
_entity.pdbx_description
1 polymer ?
#
loop_
_entity_poly.entity_id
_entity_poly.type
_entity_poly.pdbx_seq_one_letter_code
_entity_poly.pdbx_strand_id
1 'polypeptide(L)'
;MVETLGIVRGNTVRARHVEKDVLASFRNIVGGEIEEYIKLLAESREQSIDRMIIIAEDIGADGIICIRFTTSSIMQAAAEM
;
A
#
# COMPACT_ATOMS: atom_id res chain seq x y z
N MET A 1 -1.82 -23.01 15.94
CA MET A 1 -2.66 -21.83 16.22
C MET A 1 -3.36 -22.13 17.54
N VAL A 2 -3.04 -21.37 18.60
CA VAL A 2 -3.52 -21.65 19.96
C VAL A 2 -4.90 -21.03 20.18
N GLU A 3 -5.13 -19.86 19.58
CA GLU A 3 -6.40 -19.14 19.61
C GLU A 3 -6.47 -18.12 18.45
N THR A 4 -7.65 -17.56 18.18
CA THR A 4 -7.86 -16.49 17.21
C THR A 4 -8.17 -15.20 17.96
N LEU A 5 -7.25 -14.24 17.91
CA LEU A 5 -7.32 -13.00 18.70
C LEU A 5 -8.13 -11.88 18.03
N GLY A 6 -8.49 -12.04 16.75
CA GLY A 6 -9.34 -11.08 16.02
C GLY A 6 -8.86 -10.79 14.61
N ILE A 7 -9.42 -9.73 14.01
CA ILE A 7 -9.07 -9.27 12.66
C ILE A 7 -8.17 -8.04 12.77
N VAL A 8 -7.00 -8.11 12.15
CA VAL A 8 -6.08 -6.96 11.99
C VAL A 8 -6.21 -6.35 10.60
N ARG A 9 -6.05 -5.03 10.49
CA ARG A 9 -6.14 -4.30 9.21
C ARG A 9 -5.10 -3.19 9.15
N GLY A 10 -4.31 -3.16 8.08
CA GLY A 10 -3.39 -2.07 7.77
C GLY A 10 -3.79 -1.45 6.44
N ASN A 11 -4.20 -0.18 6.48
CA ASN A 11 -4.52 0.58 5.28
C ASN A 11 -3.40 1.59 5.04
N THR A 12 -3.02 1.78 3.77
CA THR A 12 -2.21 2.93 3.35
C THR A 12 -2.97 3.71 2.28
N VAL A 13 -2.82 5.03 2.29
CA VAL A 13 -3.36 5.92 1.27
C VAL A 13 -2.18 6.77 0.81
N ARG A 14 -1.66 6.49 -0.39
CA ARG A 14 -0.69 7.37 -1.04
C ARG A 14 -1.43 8.26 -2.03
N ALA A 15 -1.26 9.57 -1.86
CA ALA A 15 -1.88 10.58 -2.73
C ALA A 15 -0.95 10.91 -3.90
N ARG A 16 -1.53 11.05 -5.09
CA ARG A 16 -0.90 11.47 -6.36
C ARG A 16 -0.06 12.75 -6.32
N HIS A 17 -0.07 13.50 -5.23
CA HIS A 17 0.73 14.71 -5.11
C HIS A 17 2.23 14.44 -4.90
N VAL A 18 2.62 13.27 -4.38
CA VAL A 18 4.04 12.84 -4.35
C VAL A 18 4.50 12.31 -5.72
N GLU A 19 3.55 11.92 -6.59
CA GLU A 19 3.83 11.38 -7.93
C GLU A 19 4.25 12.50 -8.91
N LYS A 20 3.85 13.76 -8.72
CA LYS A 20 4.18 14.84 -9.67
C LYS A 20 5.66 15.23 -9.69
N ASP A 21 6.31 15.23 -8.52
CA ASP A 21 7.76 15.48 -8.40
C ASP A 21 8.59 14.30 -8.93
N VAL A 22 8.12 13.09 -8.69
CA VAL A 22 8.74 11.85 -9.15
C VAL A 22 8.60 11.68 -10.68
N LEU A 23 7.39 11.78 -11.24
CA LEU A 23 7.15 11.77 -12.69
C LEU A 23 7.91 12.90 -13.43
N ALA A 24 8.10 14.06 -12.81
CA ALA A 24 8.89 15.14 -13.41
C ALA A 24 10.37 14.80 -13.58
N SER A 25 10.93 13.99 -12.68
CA SER A 25 12.29 13.45 -12.78
C SER A 25 12.40 12.30 -13.78
N PHE A 26 11.33 11.53 -13.99
CA PHE A 26 11.31 10.32 -14.83
C PHE A 26 10.90 10.52 -16.30
N ARG A 27 10.42 11.71 -16.69
CA ARG A 27 10.15 12.05 -18.12
C ARG A 27 11.34 11.88 -19.07
N ASN A 28 12.56 11.63 -18.56
CA ASN A 28 13.73 11.30 -19.37
C ASN A 28 13.87 9.79 -19.71
N ILE A 29 13.07 8.88 -19.13
CA ILE A 29 13.23 7.42 -19.30
C ILE A 29 11.86 6.81 -19.59
N VAL A 30 11.57 6.62 -20.89
CA VAL A 30 10.31 6.07 -21.44
C VAL A 30 9.97 4.64 -20.95
N GLY A 31 10.85 3.99 -20.16
CA GLY A 31 10.61 2.70 -19.50
C GLY A 31 10.48 2.74 -17.96
N GLY A 32 10.64 3.89 -17.32
CA GLY A 32 10.71 4.00 -15.86
C GLY A 32 9.35 4.10 -15.16
N GLU A 33 8.31 4.60 -15.84
CA GLU A 33 6.99 4.84 -15.23
C GLU A 33 6.36 3.58 -14.63
N ILE A 34 6.59 2.42 -15.26
CA ILE A 34 6.06 1.13 -14.78
C ILE A 34 6.85 0.65 -13.55
N GLU A 35 8.18 0.78 -13.56
CA GLU A 35 9.04 0.39 -12.44
C GLU A 35 8.74 1.23 -11.20
N GLU A 36 8.53 2.53 -11.37
CA GLU A 36 8.14 3.44 -10.30
C GLU A 36 6.77 3.11 -9.71
N TYR A 37 5.80 2.79 -10.56
CA TYR A 37 4.48 2.37 -10.09
C TYR A 37 4.56 1.04 -9.30
N ILE A 38 5.38 0.09 -9.77
CA ILE A 38 5.64 -1.17 -9.05
C ILE A 38 6.29 -0.89 -7.69
N LYS A 39 7.29 -0.01 -7.66
CA LYS A 39 7.98 0.41 -6.43
C LYS A 39 7.01 1.08 -5.44
N LEU A 40 6.17 1.99 -5.93
CA LEU A 40 5.13 2.65 -5.14
C LEU A 40 4.15 1.64 -4.52
N LEU A 41 3.71 0.66 -5.30
CA LEU A 41 2.85 -0.41 -4.81
C LEU A 41 3.55 -1.30 -3.79
N ALA A 42 4.84 -1.59 -3.98
CA ALA A 42 5.63 -2.37 -3.03
C ALA A 42 5.76 -1.64 -1.68
N GLU A 43 6.20 -0.38 -1.70
CA GLU A 43 6.31 0.44 -0.49
C GLU A 43 4.95 0.60 0.22
N SER A 44 3.87 0.73 -0.54
CA SER A 44 2.51 0.82 0.01
C SER A 44 2.08 -0.48 0.72
N ARG A 45 2.47 -1.64 0.18
CA ARG A 45 2.22 -2.92 0.83
C ARG A 45 3.03 -3.07 2.10
N GLU A 46 4.32 -2.73 2.08
CA GLU A 46 5.17 -2.79 3.28
C GLU A 46 4.60 -1.94 4.41
N GLN A 47 4.25 -0.68 4.14
CA GLN A 47 3.60 0.20 5.13
C GLN A 47 2.29 -0.38 5.69
N SER A 48 1.52 -1.08 4.86
CA SER A 48 0.28 -1.73 5.31
C SER A 48 0.58 -2.95 6.20
N ILE A 49 1.64 -3.69 5.90
CA ILE A 49 2.11 -4.83 6.70
C ILE A 49 2.60 -4.35 8.07
N ASP A 50 3.47 -3.34 8.13
CA ASP A 50 3.93 -2.75 9.39
C ASP A 50 2.77 -2.37 10.30
N ARG A 51 1.74 -1.72 9.75
CA ARG A 51 0.54 -1.37 10.50
C ARG A 51 -0.24 -2.60 10.99
N MET A 52 -0.33 -3.66 10.19
CA MET A 52 -0.96 -4.91 10.62
C MET A 52 -0.18 -5.57 11.75
N ILE A 53 1.15 -5.55 11.69
CA ILE A 53 2.03 -6.10 12.73
C ILE A 53 1.84 -5.35 14.05
N ILE A 54 1.87 -4.02 14.04
CA ILE A 54 1.66 -3.20 15.25
C ILE A 54 0.34 -3.55 15.94
N ILE A 55 -0.75 -3.70 15.16
CA ILE A 55 -2.07 -4.06 15.72
C ILE A 55 -2.07 -5.51 16.24
N ALA A 56 -1.39 -6.43 15.54
CA ALA A 56 -1.26 -7.81 15.99
C ALA A 56 -0.46 -7.89 17.30
N GLU A 57 0.61 -7.13 17.45
CA GLU A 57 1.40 -7.05 18.67
C GLU A 57 0.60 -6.45 19.83
N ASP A 58 -0.21 -5.42 19.58
CA ASP A 58 -1.07 -4.78 20.59
C ASP A 58 -2.09 -5.77 21.21
N ILE A 59 -2.59 -6.71 20.41
CA ILE A 59 -3.49 -7.78 20.88
C ILE A 59 -2.75 -9.04 21.36
N GLY A 60 -1.41 -9.01 21.42
CA GLY A 60 -0.58 -10.14 21.85
C GLY A 60 -0.55 -11.32 20.87
N ALA A 61 -0.76 -11.07 19.57
CA ALA A 61 -0.73 -12.11 18.55
C ALA A 61 0.70 -12.40 18.07
N ASP A 62 1.08 -13.68 18.07
CA ASP A 62 2.39 -14.14 17.57
C ASP A 62 2.40 -14.39 16.05
N GLY A 63 1.28 -14.15 15.36
CA GLY A 63 1.20 -14.41 13.92
C GLY A 63 -0.09 -13.93 13.26
N ILE A 64 0.03 -13.59 11.99
CA ILE A 64 -1.08 -13.18 11.11
C ILE A 64 -1.16 -14.20 9.98
N ILE A 65 -2.34 -14.79 9.81
CA ILE A 65 -2.61 -15.75 8.72
C ILE A 65 -3.72 -15.23 7.80
N CYS A 66 -3.83 -15.81 6.61
CA CYS A 66 -4.89 -15.49 5.64
C CYS A 66 -4.95 -14.01 5.23
N ILE A 67 -3.79 -13.35 5.13
CA ILE A 67 -3.69 -11.94 4.71
C ILE A 67 -4.22 -11.78 3.27
N ARG A 68 -5.06 -10.76 3.05
CA ARG A 68 -5.56 -10.38 1.72
C ARG A 68 -5.26 -8.91 1.47
N PHE A 69 -4.44 -8.63 0.46
CA PHE A 69 -4.25 -7.27 -0.03
C PHE A 69 -5.38 -6.91 -1.00
N THR A 70 -5.93 -5.71 -0.85
CA THR A 70 -6.86 -5.12 -1.81
C THR A 70 -6.34 -3.72 -2.13
N THR A 71 -6.03 -3.50 -3.40
CA THR A 71 -5.63 -2.19 -3.90
C THR A 71 -6.81 -1.61 -4.66
N SER A 72 -7.44 -0.57 -4.12
CA SER A 72 -8.41 0.22 -4.86
C SER A 72 -7.69 1.41 -5.45
N SER A 73 -7.51 1.42 -6.76
CA SER A 73 -7.13 2.62 -7.47
C SER A 73 -8.28 3.61 -7.30
N ILE A 74 -8.15 4.57 -6.38
CA ILE A 74 -8.95 5.80 -6.46
C ILE A 74 -8.32 6.59 -7.61
N MET A 75 -8.50 6.06 -8.82
CA MET A 75 -8.37 6.86 -10.02
C MET A 75 -9.53 7.83 -9.87
N GLN A 76 -9.23 9.01 -9.31
CA GLN A 76 -10.11 10.15 -9.36
C GLN A 76 -10.61 10.14 -10.79
N ALA A 77 -11.91 9.90 -10.96
CA ALA A 77 -12.57 10.27 -12.18
C ALA A 77 -12.07 11.70 -12.43
N ALA A 78 -11.16 11.87 -13.38
CA ALA A 78 -11.39 12.86 -14.40
C ALA A 78 -12.78 12.45 -14.92
N ALA A 79 -13.89 12.87 -14.31
CA ALA A 79 -14.27 14.27 -14.18
C ALA A 79 -13.95 14.97 -15.49
N GLU A 80 -14.36 14.33 -16.58
CA GLU A 80 -15.00 15.02 -17.67
C GLU A 80 -16.36 14.35 -17.87
N MET A 81 -17.41 15.18 -17.77
CA MET A 81 -18.68 14.98 -18.47
C MET A 81 -18.44 15.13 -19.96
#